data_AF-A0A2Z4U9V2-F1
#
_entry.id   AF-A0A2Z4U9V2-F1
#
_cell.length_a   1.000
_cell.length_b   1.000
_cell.length_c   1.000
_cell.angle_alpha   90.00
_cell.angle_beta   90.00
_cell.angle_gamma   90.00
#
_symmetry.space_group_name_H-M   'P 1'
#
loop_
_entity.id
_entity.type
_entity.pdbx_description
1 polymer ?
#
loop_
_entity_poly.entity_id
_entity_poly.type
_entity_poly.pdbx_seq_one_letter_code
_entity_poly.pdbx_strand_id
1 'polypeptide(L)'
;MKKGIAIVLTFALIFTFSGCSDNESVEFNVYHSNTENHKWEHLKTFSCSPEKKHFVDVRVEGTKNHITITSEENRVEKTENTESYYTEDIDTYDFMVDGFDGQIHSFQTFEVKDIHEEQFYRLYPISNDYGIIFQDLKLDRPYDKGEENLDNILITIKFQ
;
A
#
# COMPACT_ATOMS: atom_id res chain seq x y z
N MET A 1 2.76 8.31 -25.64
CA MET A 1 3.36 9.62 -25.31
C MET A 1 3.80 9.55 -23.86
N LYS A 2 5.10 9.48 -23.59
CA LYS A 2 5.66 9.34 -22.24
C LYS A 2 5.49 10.66 -21.49
N LYS A 3 4.84 10.65 -20.33
CA LYS A 3 4.79 11.80 -19.41
C LYS A 3 5.65 11.46 -18.20
N GLY A 4 6.94 11.77 -18.26
CA GLY A 4 7.81 11.71 -17.09
C GLY A 4 7.60 12.97 -16.26
N ILE A 5 7.06 12.84 -15.05
CA ILE A 5 6.99 13.94 -14.09
C ILE A 5 8.25 13.84 -13.22
N ALA A 6 9.20 14.75 -13.43
CA ALA A 6 10.36 14.90 -12.56
C ALA A 6 9.93 15.73 -11.34
N ILE A 7 9.69 15.09 -10.20
CA ILE A 7 9.43 15.78 -8.95
C ILE A 7 10.74 15.86 -8.16
N VAL A 8 11.26 17.08 -7.97
CA VAL A 8 12.35 17.37 -7.04
C VAL A 8 11.74 17.40 -5.63
N LEU A 9 11.72 16.26 -4.95
CA LEU A 9 11.24 16.15 -3.57
C LEU A 9 12.43 15.97 -2.62
N THR A 10 12.69 17.02 -1.84
CA THR A 10 13.55 16.97 -0.66
C THR A 10 12.84 16.09 0.39
N PHE A 11 13.52 15.06 0.88
CA PHE A 11 13.03 14.02 1.81
C PHE A 11 11.94 13.08 1.28
N ALA A 12 12.27 12.31 0.24
CA ALA A 12 11.67 10.97 0.11
C ALA A 12 12.29 10.08 1.20
N LEU A 13 11.47 9.60 2.14
CA LEU A 13 11.89 8.50 3.01
C LEU A 13 12.04 7.28 2.10
N ILE A 14 13.26 7.05 1.61
CA ILE A 14 13.58 5.89 0.78
C ILE A 14 13.47 4.68 1.71
N PHE A 15 12.34 3.99 1.68
CA PHE A 15 12.31 2.61 2.12
C PHE A 15 12.99 1.80 1.03
N THR A 16 14.31 1.69 1.11
CA THR A 16 14.98 0.59 0.42
C THR A 16 14.39 -0.68 1.02
N PHE A 17 13.70 -1.48 0.20
CA PHE A 17 13.47 -2.90 0.45
C PHE A 17 14.85 -3.55 0.60
N SER A 18 15.46 -3.40 1.77
CA SER A 18 16.88 -3.69 2.03
C SER A 18 17.13 -5.19 2.17
N GLY A 19 16.27 -6.00 1.57
CA GLY A 19 16.24 -7.46 1.65
C GLY A 19 15.41 -8.13 0.57
N CYS A 20 14.71 -7.40 -0.31
CA CYS A 20 14.09 -8.05 -1.46
C CYS A 20 15.20 -8.33 -2.46
N SER A 21 15.48 -9.62 -2.71
CA SER A 21 16.49 -9.99 -3.70
C SER A 21 16.14 -9.36 -5.04
N ASP A 22 17.15 -8.96 -5.83
CA ASP A 22 17.04 -8.16 -7.07
C ASP A 22 16.01 -8.68 -8.13
N ASN A 23 15.35 -9.84 -7.92
CA ASN A 23 14.37 -10.44 -8.82
C ASN A 23 13.22 -11.21 -8.11
N GLU A 24 12.94 -10.93 -6.84
CA GLU A 24 11.84 -11.62 -6.14
C GLU A 24 10.48 -11.06 -6.57
N SER A 25 9.53 -11.94 -6.85
CA SER A 25 8.16 -11.50 -7.16
C SER A 25 7.49 -11.07 -5.86
N VAL A 26 6.85 -9.91 -5.87
CA VAL A 26 6.10 -9.40 -4.72
C VAL A 26 4.62 -9.61 -4.99
N GLU A 27 3.96 -10.37 -4.14
CA GLU A 27 2.50 -10.50 -4.12
C GLU A 27 1.92 -9.48 -3.13
N PHE A 28 0.99 -8.65 -3.60
CA PHE A 28 0.19 -7.75 -2.78
C PHE A 28 -1.20 -8.33 -2.57
N ASN A 29 -1.69 -8.28 -1.33
CA ASN A 29 -3.09 -8.56 -1.02
C ASN A 29 -3.76 -7.31 -0.46
N VAL A 30 -4.94 -7.00 -0.98
CA VAL A 30 -5.75 -5.84 -0.62
C VAL A 30 -6.97 -6.32 0.16
N TYR A 31 -7.18 -5.73 1.33
CA TYR A 31 -8.32 -5.99 2.19
C TYR A 31 -9.05 -4.70 2.53
N HIS A 32 -10.37 -4.81 2.73
CA HIS A 32 -11.23 -3.75 3.25
C HIS A 32 -11.85 -4.20 4.58
N SER A 33 -12.00 -3.30 5.55
CA SER A 33 -12.72 -3.61 6.79
C SER A 33 -14.23 -3.47 6.58
N ASN A 34 -14.96 -4.57 6.69
CA ASN A 34 -16.42 -4.53 6.66
C ASN A 34 -16.94 -3.76 7.87
N THR A 35 -17.64 -2.65 7.63
CA THR A 35 -18.09 -1.72 8.68
C THR A 35 -19.15 -2.32 9.62
N GLU A 36 -19.90 -3.34 9.17
CA GLU A 36 -20.96 -3.98 9.96
C GLU A 36 -20.42 -5.05 10.93
N ASN A 37 -19.44 -5.85 10.49
CA ASN A 37 -18.97 -7.03 11.23
C ASN A 37 -17.52 -6.92 11.72
N HIS A 38 -16.84 -5.83 11.34
CA HIS A 38 -15.47 -5.48 11.74
C HIS A 38 -14.40 -6.47 11.26
N LYS A 39 -14.69 -7.33 10.27
CA LYS A 39 -13.72 -8.27 9.69
C LYS A 39 -13.11 -7.72 8.41
N TRP A 40 -11.90 -8.19 8.12
CA TRP A 40 -11.24 -7.95 6.85
C TRP A 40 -11.88 -8.79 5.74
N GLU A 41 -12.25 -8.14 4.67
CA GLU A 41 -12.72 -8.73 3.42
C GLU A 41 -11.60 -8.62 2.39
N HIS A 42 -11.19 -9.76 1.83
CA HIS A 42 -10.20 -9.78 0.77
C HIS A 42 -10.81 -9.26 -0.53
N LEU A 43 -10.21 -8.21 -1.11
CA LEU A 43 -10.63 -7.61 -2.36
C LEU A 43 -9.86 -8.20 -3.54
N LYS A 44 -8.53 -8.31 -3.41
CA LYS A 44 -7.67 -8.70 -4.53
C LYS A 44 -6.30 -9.19 -4.09
N THR A 45 -5.78 -10.14 -4.84
CA THR A 45 -4.35 -10.49 -4.89
C THR A 45 -3.82 -10.16 -6.27
N PHE A 46 -2.64 -9.54 -6.33
CA PHE A 46 -1.88 -9.36 -7.57
C PHE A 46 -0.38 -9.43 -7.28
N SER A 47 0.40 -9.83 -8.28
CA SER A 47 1.84 -9.97 -8.15
C SER A 47 2.56 -9.08 -9.15
N CYS A 48 3.70 -8.54 -8.74
CA CYS A 48 4.57 -7.74 -9.58
C CYS A 48 6.01 -8.24 -9.47
N SER A 49 6.71 -8.30 -10.59
CA SER A 49 8.12 -8.67 -10.64
C SER A 49 8.90 -7.48 -11.19
N PRO A 50 9.56 -6.69 -10.33
CA PRO A 50 10.30 -5.52 -10.80
C PRO A 50 11.47 -5.92 -11.70
N GLU A 51 11.84 -5.03 -12.63
CA GLU A 51 13.13 -5.13 -13.29
C GLU A 51 14.28 -4.99 -12.29
N LYS A 52 15.47 -5.47 -12.67
CA LYS A 52 16.66 -5.38 -11.82
C LYS A 52 16.96 -3.93 -11.46
N LYS A 53 17.13 -3.64 -10.16
CA LYS A 53 17.32 -2.30 -9.54
C LYS A 53 16.05 -1.43 -9.52
N HIS A 54 14.90 -1.95 -9.92
CA HIS A 54 13.60 -1.33 -9.68
C HIS A 54 13.00 -1.93 -8.40
N PHE A 55 11.98 -1.28 -7.86
CA PHE A 55 11.18 -1.78 -6.75
C PHE A 55 9.72 -1.50 -7.01
N VAL A 56 8.84 -2.35 -6.46
CA VAL A 56 7.39 -2.18 -6.62
C VAL A 56 6.77 -1.56 -5.39
N ASP A 57 5.73 -0.77 -5.61
CA ASP A 57 4.90 -0.17 -4.58
C ASP A 57 3.43 -0.18 -5.02
N VAL A 58 2.53 0.21 -4.13
CA VAL A 58 1.10 0.39 -4.41
C VAL A 58 0.63 1.77 -3.99
N ARG A 59 -0.04 2.44 -4.93
CA ARG A 59 -0.80 3.67 -4.70
C ARG A 59 -2.26 3.32 -4.48
N VAL A 60 -2.86 3.89 -3.43
CA VAL A 60 -4.26 3.70 -3.06
C VAL A 60 -4.96 5.06 -3.15
N GLU A 61 -6.01 5.12 -3.96
CA GLU A 61 -6.85 6.30 -4.16
C GLU A 61 -8.29 5.95 -3.82
N GLY A 62 -9.01 6.90 -3.22
CA GLY A 62 -10.36 6.68 -2.72
C GLY A 62 -11.30 7.79 -3.13
N THR A 63 -12.52 7.41 -3.48
CA THR A 63 -13.69 8.30 -3.54
C THR A 63 -14.88 7.56 -2.97
N LYS A 64 -15.99 8.25 -2.70
CA LYS A 64 -17.15 7.61 -2.08
C LYS A 64 -17.57 6.32 -2.82
N ASN A 65 -17.69 5.24 -2.07
CA ASN A 65 -18.00 3.88 -2.51
C ASN A 65 -17.00 3.24 -3.49
N HIS A 66 -15.82 3.83 -3.68
CA HIS A 66 -14.89 3.42 -4.73
C HIS A 66 -13.43 3.52 -4.31
N ILE A 67 -12.68 2.47 -4.61
CA ILE A 67 -11.27 2.36 -4.29
C ILE A 67 -10.51 2.00 -5.56
N THR A 68 -9.45 2.73 -5.83
CA THR A 68 -8.53 2.47 -6.92
C THR A 68 -7.17 2.08 -6.34
N ILE A 69 -6.67 0.92 -6.74
CA ILE A 69 -5.33 0.43 -6.39
C ILE A 69 -4.50 0.44 -7.66
N THR A 70 -3.37 1.13 -7.66
CA THR A 70 -2.41 1.11 -8.76
C THR A 70 -1.11 0.48 -8.28
N SER A 71 -0.66 -0.58 -8.95
CA SER A 71 0.70 -1.09 -8.75
C SER A 71 1.68 -0.20 -9.52
N GLU A 72 2.78 0.15 -8.88
CA GLU A 72 3.76 1.09 -9.39
C GLU A 72 5.13 0.43 -9.44
N GLU A 73 5.84 0.58 -10.56
CA GLU A 73 7.27 0.29 -10.63
C GLU A 73 8.05 1.58 -10.41
N ASN A 74 9.03 1.52 -9.51
CA ASN A 74 9.81 2.65 -9.08
C ASN A 74 11.30 2.38 -9.29
N ARG A 75 12.04 3.40 -9.68
CA ARG A 75 13.50 3.32 -9.84
C ARG A 75 14.17 4.64 -9.49
N VAL A 76 15.40 4.52 -9.01
CA VAL A 76 16.24 5.66 -8.61
C VAL A 76 17.48 5.70 -9.47
N GLU A 77 17.71 6.82 -10.15
CA GLU A 77 18.96 7.09 -10.86
C GLU A 77 19.80 8.09 -10.06
N LYS A 78 21.05 7.71 -9.77
CA LYS A 78 22.01 8.56 -9.07
C LYS A 78 23.13 8.98 -10.00
N THR A 79 23.34 10.28 -10.09
CA THR A 79 24.55 10.90 -10.66
C THR A 79 25.38 11.49 -9.53
N GLU A 80 26.56 12.05 -9.83
CA GLU A 80 27.44 12.65 -8.80
C GLU A 80 26.74 13.73 -7.95
N ASN A 81 25.81 14.48 -8.52
CA ASN A 81 25.18 15.64 -7.87
C ASN A 81 23.65 15.57 -7.80
N THR A 82 23.01 14.51 -8.31
CA THR A 82 21.55 14.46 -8.46
C THR A 82 21.03 13.04 -8.29
N GLU A 83 19.93 12.92 -7.54
CA GLU A 83 19.11 11.72 -7.40
C GLU A 83 17.76 12.00 -8.08
N SER A 84 17.40 11.15 -9.05
CA SER A 84 16.13 11.25 -9.80
C SER A 84 15.28 10.02 -9.53
N TYR A 85 14.01 10.26 -9.19
CA TYR A 85 13.01 9.24 -8.93
C TYR A 85 12.07 9.14 -10.13
N TYR A 86 11.80 7.90 -10.57
CA TYR A 86 10.85 7.61 -11.62
C TYR A 86 9.85 6.58 -11.10
N THR A 87 8.59 6.83 -11.42
CA THR A 87 7.44 5.98 -11.07
C THR A 87 6.66 5.74 -12.35
N GLU A 88 6.35 4.47 -12.63
CA GLU A 88 5.52 4.06 -13.74
C GLU A 88 4.36 3.20 -13.23
N ASP A 89 3.14 3.53 -13.62
CA ASP A 89 1.96 2.73 -13.31
C ASP A 89 2.04 1.42 -14.13
N ILE A 90 1.94 0.27 -13.45
CA ILE A 90 1.95 -1.06 -14.06
C ILE A 90 0.52 -1.47 -14.41
N ASP A 91 -0.32 -1.64 -13.37
CA ASP A 91 -1.73 -2.01 -13.49
C ASP A 91 -2.58 -1.19 -12.51
N THR A 92 -3.85 -0.99 -12.85
CA THR A 92 -4.83 -0.29 -12.03
C THR A 92 -6.07 -1.15 -11.83
N TYR A 93 -6.57 -1.19 -10.61
CA TYR A 93 -7.69 -2.02 -10.17
C TYR A 93 -8.72 -1.16 -9.44
N ASP A 94 -9.98 -1.26 -9.87
CA ASP A 94 -11.10 -0.51 -9.31
C ASP A 94 -12.06 -1.43 -8.54
N PHE A 95 -12.45 -1.01 -7.34
CA PHE A 95 -13.32 -1.75 -6.44
C PHE A 95 -14.50 -0.89 -6.00
N MET A 96 -15.71 -1.43 -6.15
CA MET A 96 -16.91 -0.85 -5.53
C MET A 96 -17.03 -1.41 -4.12
N VAL A 97 -16.99 -0.53 -3.12
CA VAL A 97 -17.06 -0.89 -1.71
C VAL A 97 -18.19 -0.10 -1.08
N ASP A 98 -19.34 -0.75 -0.89
CA ASP A 98 -20.54 -0.09 -0.41
C ASP A 98 -20.33 0.48 1.00
N GLY A 99 -20.63 1.77 1.15
CA GLY A 99 -20.43 2.47 2.41
C GLY A 99 -19.03 3.02 2.60
N PHE A 100 -18.10 2.82 1.65
CA PHE A 100 -16.77 3.42 1.72
C PHE A 100 -16.88 4.96 1.65
N ASP A 101 -16.34 5.67 2.64
CA ASP A 101 -16.49 7.13 2.75
C ASP A 101 -15.68 7.87 1.66
N GLY A 102 -14.62 7.24 1.16
CA GLY A 102 -13.77 7.80 0.12
C GLY A 102 -12.50 8.48 0.61
N GLN A 103 -12.29 8.56 1.92
CA GLN A 103 -11.20 9.36 2.50
C GLN A 103 -9.93 8.54 2.73
N ILE A 104 -8.85 8.91 2.05
CA ILE A 104 -7.52 8.29 2.17
C ILE A 104 -6.49 9.38 2.48
N HIS A 105 -6.47 9.86 3.72
CA HIS A 105 -5.65 11.03 4.12
C HIS A 105 -4.24 10.69 4.61
N SER A 106 -4.02 9.46 5.07
CA SER A 106 -2.74 9.04 5.67
C SER A 106 -2.62 7.51 5.66
N PHE A 107 -1.41 6.99 5.85
CA PHE A 107 -1.19 5.56 5.97
C PHE A 107 -0.09 5.20 6.95
N GLN A 108 -0.26 4.06 7.63
CA GLN A 108 0.77 3.47 8.48
C GLN A 108 1.51 2.45 7.65
N THR A 109 2.82 2.60 7.54
CA THR A 109 3.69 1.56 6.97
C THR A 109 4.18 0.65 8.08
N PHE A 110 4.21 -0.65 7.81
CA PHE A 110 4.74 -1.66 8.72
C PHE A 110 6.16 -2.04 8.32
N GLU A 111 6.96 -2.49 9.29
CA GLU A 111 8.27 -3.06 8.99
C GLU A 111 8.11 -4.33 8.16
N VAL A 112 8.78 -4.36 7.01
CA VAL A 112 8.82 -5.51 6.12
C VAL A 112 10.10 -6.30 6.38
N LYS A 113 9.94 -7.59 6.65
CA LYS A 113 11.01 -8.55 6.91
C LYS A 113 11.22 -9.44 5.70
N ASP A 114 12.45 -9.86 5.47
CA ASP A 114 12.80 -10.84 4.44
C ASP A 114 12.36 -12.25 4.86
N ILE A 115 11.06 -12.53 4.68
CA ILE A 115 10.40 -13.80 4.99
C ILE A 115 9.37 -14.12 3.89
N HIS A 116 9.14 -15.41 3.64
CA HIS A 116 8.16 -15.89 2.63
C HIS A 116 6.72 -15.98 3.15
N GLU A 117 6.44 -15.48 4.35
CA GLU A 117 5.10 -15.42 4.92
C GLU A 117 4.42 -14.09 4.56
N GLU A 118 3.10 -14.11 4.51
CA GLU A 118 2.31 -12.88 4.34
C GLU A 118 2.49 -11.98 5.55
N GLN A 119 2.78 -10.70 5.30
CA GLN A 119 3.08 -9.72 6.33
C GLN A 119 2.40 -8.38 6.01
N PHE A 120 2.06 -7.63 7.06
CA PHE A 120 1.46 -6.31 6.90
C PHE A 120 2.41 -5.35 6.19
N TYR A 121 1.86 -4.53 5.30
CA TYR A 121 2.62 -3.54 4.54
C TYR A 121 2.13 -2.11 4.78
N ARG A 122 0.86 -1.82 4.48
CA ARG A 122 0.26 -0.50 4.69
C ARG A 122 -1.19 -0.58 5.19
N LEU A 123 -1.58 0.32 6.08
CA LEU A 123 -2.96 0.50 6.53
C LEU A 123 -3.43 1.94 6.29
N TYR A 124 -4.58 2.09 5.62
CA TYR A 124 -5.23 3.37 5.27
C TYR A 124 -6.65 3.46 5.84
N PRO A 125 -7.21 4.65 6.09
CA PRO A 125 -6.50 5.80 6.66
C PRO A 125 -6.11 5.55 8.12
N ILE A 126 -5.03 6.15 8.63
CA ILE A 126 -4.68 5.99 10.06
C ILE A 126 -5.62 6.79 10.98
N SER A 127 -6.21 7.88 10.48
CA SER A 127 -7.01 8.78 11.30
C SER A 127 -8.12 9.41 10.48
N ASN A 128 -9.32 9.41 11.05
CA ASN A 128 -10.43 10.31 10.76
C ASN A 128 -10.36 11.48 11.75
N ASP A 129 -9.42 12.41 11.55
CA ASP A 129 -9.29 13.67 12.32
C ASP A 129 -9.05 13.59 13.86
N TYR A 130 -9.24 12.43 14.52
CA TYR A 130 -9.18 12.28 15.98
C TYR A 130 -7.91 11.61 16.54
N GLY A 131 -6.94 11.23 15.69
CA GLY A 131 -5.61 10.82 16.13
C GLY A 131 -5.52 9.46 16.82
N ILE A 132 -6.42 8.52 16.50
CA ILE A 132 -6.37 7.15 17.02
C ILE A 132 -5.14 6.43 16.44
N ILE A 133 -4.32 5.83 17.30
CA ILE A 133 -3.10 5.09 16.93
C ILE A 133 -3.33 3.60 17.19
N PHE A 134 -3.16 2.77 16.16
CA PHE A 134 -3.41 1.33 16.18
C PHE A 134 -2.34 0.56 16.96
N GLN A 135 -2.74 -0.41 17.79
CA GLN A 135 -1.79 -1.21 18.57
C GLN A 135 -1.83 -2.72 18.33
N ASP A 136 -2.78 -3.30 17.57
CA ASP A 136 -2.94 -4.78 17.61
C ASP A 136 -3.63 -5.44 16.39
N LEU A 137 -3.18 -5.12 15.16
CA LEU A 137 -3.75 -5.63 13.90
C LEU A 137 -3.65 -7.17 13.76
N LYS A 138 -4.75 -7.83 13.37
CA LYS A 138 -4.80 -9.25 13.00
C LYS A 138 -5.85 -9.48 11.92
N LEU A 139 -5.58 -10.40 10.99
CA LEU A 139 -6.49 -10.73 9.89
C LEU A 139 -7.66 -11.63 10.31
N ASP A 140 -7.48 -12.46 11.34
CA ASP A 140 -8.40 -13.53 11.73
C ASP A 140 -9.45 -13.13 12.78
N ARG A 141 -9.38 -11.90 13.30
CA ARG A 141 -10.30 -11.38 14.31
C ARG A 141 -10.86 -10.03 13.90
N PRO A 142 -12.04 -9.66 14.42
CA PRO A 142 -12.57 -8.32 14.21
C PRO A 142 -11.59 -7.25 14.67
N TYR A 143 -11.38 -6.24 13.83
CA TYR A 143 -10.27 -5.31 13.92
C TYR A 143 -10.54 -4.14 14.89
N ASP A 144 -11.80 -3.76 15.09
CA ASP A 144 -12.27 -2.85 16.13
C ASP A 144 -13.49 -3.47 16.79
N LYS A 145 -13.58 -3.43 18.13
CA LYS A 145 -14.75 -3.97 18.87
C LYS A 145 -15.33 -2.93 19.84
N GLY A 146 -14.73 -1.75 19.91
CA GLY A 146 -15.01 -0.76 20.95
C GLY A 146 -15.50 0.59 20.41
N GLU A 147 -15.17 0.94 19.17
CA GLU A 147 -15.51 2.22 18.55
C GLU A 147 -16.20 2.03 17.17
N GLU A 148 -16.67 3.13 16.55
CA GLU A 148 -17.19 3.09 15.18
C GLU A 148 -16.16 2.42 14.27
N ASN A 149 -16.59 1.38 13.56
CA ASN A 149 -15.75 0.67 12.62
C ASN A 149 -15.21 1.64 11.56
N LEU A 150 -13.90 1.82 11.51
CA LEU A 150 -13.30 2.67 10.49
C LEU A 150 -13.21 1.88 9.19
N ASP A 151 -13.57 2.59 8.14
CA ASP A 151 -13.61 2.12 6.77
C ASP A 151 -12.17 2.10 6.18
N ASN A 152 -11.44 1.05 6.53
CA ASN A 152 -9.99 0.93 6.33
C ASN A 152 -9.63 0.02 5.17
N ILE A 153 -8.47 0.30 4.58
CA ILE A 153 -7.81 -0.52 3.57
C ILE A 153 -6.48 -1.01 4.10
N LEU A 154 -6.32 -2.31 4.15
CA LEU A 154 -5.10 -2.99 4.54
C LEU A 154 -4.45 -3.61 3.31
N ILE A 155 -3.17 -3.30 3.11
CA ILE A 155 -2.30 -3.95 2.15
C ILE A 155 -1.32 -4.83 2.92
N THR A 156 -1.23 -6.09 2.49
CA THR A 156 -0.18 -7.03 2.92
C THR A 156 0.69 -7.38 1.72
N ILE A 157 1.88 -7.90 2.00
CA ILE A 157 2.80 -8.39 0.98
C ILE A 157 3.28 -9.80 1.32
N LYS A 158 3.73 -10.50 0.28
CA LYS A 158 4.44 -11.77 0.38
C LYS A 158 5.51 -11.84 -0.71
N PHE A 159 6.73 -12.18 -0.32
CA PHE A 159 7.82 -12.43 -1.26
C PHE A 159 7.76 -13.86 -1.81
N GLN A 160 7.89 -14.01 -3.12
CA GLN A 160 7.75 -15.26 -3.88
C GLN A 160 9.04 -15.67 -4.59
#